data_AF-A0A7G7XNE4-F1
#
_entry.id   AF-A0A7G7XNE4-F1
#
_cell.length_a   1.000
_cell.length_b   1.000
_cell.length_c   1.000
_cell.angle_alpha   90.00
_cell.angle_beta   90.00
_cell.angle_gamma   90.00
#
_symmetry.space_group_name_H-M   'P 1'
#
loop_
_entity.id
_entity.type
_entity.pdbx_description
1 polymer ?
#
loop_
_entity_poly.entity_id
_entity_poly.type
_entity_poly.pdbx_seq_one_letter_code
_entity_poly.pdbx_strand_id
1 'polypeptide(L)'
;PDLKALIAYSSVGHMGLVITAALVQTQWGLTGAMLLMIAHGLTSSALFCLANVNYERTHSRTLLLLQGAQILFPLMSAWWIITSLTNMALPPTINFMGELVIFSTLFNWCPLTIIVLGLGTTITAGYTLFMLLSTQYGKLPHSLQTPPMQTREHLLLALHMVPLLMLTLKPNL
;
A
#
# COMPACT_ATOMS: atom_id res chain seq x y z
N PRO A 1 10.15 8.02 -12.84
CA PRO A 1 10.26 6.81 -11.98
C PRO A 1 9.25 5.75 -12.46
N ASP A 2 9.58 4.46 -12.34
CA ASP A 2 8.68 3.34 -12.68
C ASP A 2 7.75 3.05 -11.49
N LEU A 3 6.43 3.11 -11.74
CA LEU A 3 5.41 2.89 -10.71
C LEU A 3 5.39 1.46 -10.17
N LYS A 4 5.55 0.44 -11.03
CA LYS A 4 5.55 -0.97 -10.59
C LYS A 4 6.81 -1.29 -9.78
N ALA A 5 7.95 -0.70 -10.13
CA ALA A 5 9.17 -0.85 -9.35
C ALA A 5 9.01 -0.25 -7.95
N LEU A 6 8.40 0.93 -7.82
CA LEU A 6 8.16 1.57 -6.53
C LEU A 6 7.27 0.69 -5.61
N ILE A 7 6.24 0.05 -6.17
CA ILE A 7 5.38 -0.91 -5.45
C ILE A 7 6.15 -2.20 -5.07
N ALA A 8 7.05 -2.68 -5.94
CA ALA A 8 7.88 -3.84 -5.62
C ALA A 8 8.83 -3.55 -4.45
N TYR A 9 9.49 -2.38 -4.45
CA TYR A 9 10.37 -1.99 -3.35
C TYR A 9 9.62 -1.73 -2.04
N SER A 10 8.40 -1.18 -2.08
CA SER A 10 7.57 -1.09 -0.87
C SER A 10 7.27 -2.46 -0.28
N SER A 11 7.09 -3.47 -1.13
CA SER A 11 6.81 -4.85 -0.70
C SER A 11 8.01 -5.48 0.00
N VAL A 12 9.23 -5.21 -0.49
CA VAL A 12 10.47 -5.64 0.19
C VAL A 12 10.58 -5.02 1.59
N GLY A 13 10.21 -3.75 1.76
CA GLY A 13 10.22 -3.08 3.06
C GLY A 13 9.30 -3.76 4.09
N HIS A 14 8.04 -4.00 3.70
CA HIS A 14 7.04 -4.69 4.54
C HIS A 14 7.48 -6.12 4.90
N MET A 15 8.01 -6.87 3.94
CA MET A 15 8.49 -8.24 4.20
C MET A 15 9.77 -8.25 5.07
N GLY A 16 10.56 -7.18 5.07
CA GLY A 16 11.67 -7.01 6.01
C GLY A 16 11.21 -7.06 7.48
N LEU A 17 10.07 -6.44 7.80
CA LEU A 17 9.46 -6.50 9.14
C LEU A 17 8.96 -7.90 9.48
N VAL A 18 8.39 -8.61 8.51
CA VAL A 18 7.95 -10.01 8.69
C VAL A 18 9.13 -10.91 9.02
N ILE A 19 10.26 -10.76 8.32
CA ILE A 19 11.47 -11.54 8.57
C ILE A 19 12.02 -11.27 9.98
N THR A 20 12.11 -10.01 10.40
CA THR A 20 12.63 -9.67 11.73
C THR A 20 11.75 -10.23 12.84
N ALA A 21 10.42 -10.14 12.70
CA ALA A 21 9.47 -10.72 13.63
C ALA A 21 9.57 -12.26 13.68
N ALA A 22 9.71 -12.91 12.53
CA ALA A 22 9.87 -14.36 12.43
C ALA A 22 11.18 -14.85 13.06
N LEU A 23 12.26 -14.07 12.99
CA LEU A 23 13.55 -14.41 13.61
C LEU A 23 13.56 -14.21 15.14
N VAL A 24 12.77 -13.26 15.66
CA VAL A 24 12.61 -13.04 17.11
C VAL A 24 11.75 -14.13 17.76
N GLN A 25 10.89 -14.81 16.99
CA GLN A 25 10.14 -16.01 17.40
C GLN A 25 9.26 -15.86 18.66
N THR A 26 8.81 -14.64 18.97
CA THR A 26 7.81 -14.44 20.03
C THR A 26 6.41 -14.70 19.50
N GLN A 27 5.50 -15.16 20.36
CA GLN A 27 4.10 -15.38 19.97
C GLN A 27 3.47 -14.13 19.37
N TRP A 28 3.71 -12.98 19.99
CA TRP A 28 3.28 -11.68 19.48
C TRP A 28 3.91 -11.39 18.11
N GLY A 29 5.21 -11.61 17.93
CA GLY A 29 5.91 -11.37 16.67
C GLY A 29 5.35 -12.19 15.52
N LEU A 30 5.10 -13.48 15.75
CA LEU A 30 4.51 -14.38 14.76
C LEU A 30 3.07 -13.98 14.41
N THR A 31 2.26 -13.57 15.39
CA THR A 31 0.90 -13.07 15.11
C THR A 31 0.92 -11.77 14.30
N GLY A 32 1.81 -10.82 14.62
CA GLY A 32 1.98 -9.59 13.85
C GLY A 32 2.50 -9.84 12.44
N ALA A 33 3.45 -10.78 12.29
CA ALA A 33 3.96 -11.22 10.99
C ALA A 33 2.86 -11.81 10.11
N MET A 34 2.00 -12.68 10.65
CA MET A 34 0.86 -13.25 9.91
C MET A 34 -0.14 -12.17 9.48
N LEU A 35 -0.52 -11.27 10.40
CA LEU A 35 -1.42 -10.15 10.10
C LEU A 35 -0.84 -9.27 8.99
N LEU A 36 0.44 -8.91 9.10
CA LEU A 36 1.11 -8.06 8.11
C LEU A 36 1.23 -8.77 6.76
N MET A 37 1.54 -10.08 6.70
CA MET A 37 1.60 -10.82 5.43
C MET A 37 0.26 -10.83 4.69
N ILE A 38 -0.84 -11.09 5.40
CA ILE A 38 -2.19 -11.14 4.79
C ILE A 38 -2.57 -9.74 4.30
N ALA A 39 -2.43 -8.73 5.16
CA ALA A 39 -2.83 -7.37 4.84
C ALA A 39 -1.94 -6.76 3.74
N HIS A 40 -0.63 -7.02 3.80
CA HIS A 40 0.30 -6.64 2.74
C HIS A 40 -0.02 -7.33 1.41
N GLY A 41 -0.37 -8.62 1.44
CA GLY A 41 -0.76 -9.37 0.24
C GLY A 41 -1.93 -8.72 -0.51
N LEU A 42 -2.97 -8.32 0.21
CA LEU A 42 -4.15 -7.63 -0.37
C LEU A 42 -3.84 -6.19 -0.81
N THR A 43 -3.04 -5.45 -0.04
CA THR A 43 -2.72 -4.04 -0.36
C THR A 43 -1.76 -3.91 -1.53
N SER A 44 -0.69 -4.72 -1.58
CA SER A 44 0.27 -4.72 -2.68
C SER A 44 -0.35 -5.18 -4.00
N SER A 45 -1.18 -6.23 -3.98
CA SER A 45 -1.92 -6.68 -5.16
C SER A 45 -2.89 -5.62 -5.69
N ALA A 46 -3.63 -4.94 -4.80
CA ALA A 46 -4.48 -3.81 -5.20
C ALA A 46 -3.67 -2.67 -5.85
N LEU A 47 -2.51 -2.32 -5.30
CA LEU A 47 -1.61 -1.31 -5.90
C LEU A 47 -1.07 -1.73 -7.26
N PHE A 48 -0.68 -3.00 -7.42
CA PHE A 48 -0.26 -3.52 -8.72
C PHE A 48 -1.39 -3.48 -9.75
N CYS A 49 -2.62 -3.75 -9.34
CA CYS A 49 -3.80 -3.64 -10.19
C CYS A 49 -4.09 -2.19 -10.58
N LEU A 50 -3.98 -1.24 -9.65
CA LEU A 50 -4.08 0.20 -9.97
C LEU A 50 -3.00 0.65 -10.96
N ALA A 51 -1.76 0.21 -10.76
CA ALA A 51 -0.68 0.46 -11.71
C ALA A 51 -0.98 -0.17 -13.09
N ASN A 52 -1.65 -1.32 -13.12
CA ASN A 52 -2.03 -1.98 -14.36
C ASN A 52 -3.17 -1.24 -15.10
N VAL A 53 -4.20 -0.79 -14.40
CA VAL A 53 -5.30 0.03 -14.97
C VAL A 53 -4.76 1.30 -15.65
N ASN A 54 -3.75 1.93 -15.03
CA ASN A 54 -3.05 3.06 -15.62
C ASN A 54 -2.23 2.66 -16.85
N TYR A 55 -1.51 1.54 -16.76
CA TYR A 55 -0.70 1.00 -17.85
C TYR A 55 -1.53 0.62 -19.08
N GLU A 56 -2.72 0.03 -18.91
CA GLU A 56 -3.63 -0.31 -20.01
C GLU A 56 -4.10 0.92 -20.80
N ARG A 57 -4.03 2.13 -20.21
CA ARG A 57 -4.42 3.38 -20.85
C ARG A 57 -3.25 4.14 -21.47
N THR A 58 -2.10 4.14 -20.82
CA THR A 58 -0.94 4.95 -21.24
C THR A 58 0.12 4.13 -21.96
N HIS A 59 0.06 2.81 -21.90
CA HIS A 59 1.11 1.87 -22.33
C HIS A 59 2.50 2.19 -21.77
N SER A 60 2.56 2.94 -20.66
CA SER A 60 3.79 3.34 -20.01
C SER A 60 3.70 3.14 -18.50
N ARG A 61 4.85 2.78 -17.90
CA ARG A 61 5.01 2.66 -16.44
C ARG A 61 5.51 3.94 -15.80
N THR A 62 5.76 4.98 -16.60
CA THR A 62 6.33 6.24 -16.11
C THR A 62 5.29 7.05 -15.34
N LEU A 63 5.59 7.28 -14.07
CA LEU A 63 4.68 7.89 -13.11
C LEU A 63 4.24 9.31 -13.52
N LEU A 64 5.16 10.10 -14.12
CA LEU A 64 4.91 11.48 -14.54
C LEU A 64 3.87 11.60 -15.68
N LEU A 65 3.64 10.53 -16.46
CA LEU A 65 2.62 10.55 -17.50
C LEU A 65 1.21 10.42 -16.95
N LEU A 66 1.05 10.10 -15.66
CA LEU A 66 -0.25 9.82 -15.04
C LEU A 66 -0.80 10.98 -14.22
N GLN A 67 -0.12 12.13 -14.18
CA GLN A 67 -0.46 13.27 -13.34
C GLN A 67 -1.89 13.78 -13.54
N GLY A 68 -2.51 14.25 -12.45
CA GLY A 68 -3.85 14.85 -12.49
C GLY A 68 -4.98 13.87 -12.80
N ALA A 69 -4.77 12.55 -12.70
CA ALA A 69 -5.78 11.54 -13.02
C ALA A 69 -7.10 11.70 -12.24
N GLN A 70 -7.07 12.32 -11.06
CA GLN A 70 -8.26 12.63 -10.27
C GLN A 70 -9.29 13.47 -11.02
N ILE A 71 -8.85 14.37 -11.91
CA ILE A 71 -9.73 15.25 -12.68
C ILE A 71 -10.59 14.42 -13.66
N LEU A 72 -10.01 13.38 -14.26
CA LEU A 72 -10.72 12.50 -15.20
C LEU A 72 -11.51 11.40 -14.49
N PHE A 73 -10.91 10.81 -13.44
CA PHE A 73 -11.39 9.57 -12.84
C PHE A 73 -11.51 9.67 -11.31
N PRO A 74 -12.49 10.44 -10.80
CA PRO A 74 -12.63 10.67 -9.36
C PRO A 74 -12.85 9.37 -8.57
N LEU A 75 -13.65 8.44 -9.08
CA LEU A 75 -13.86 7.15 -8.41
C LEU A 75 -12.58 6.28 -8.38
N MET A 76 -11.78 6.30 -9.45
CA MET A 76 -10.49 5.61 -9.46
C MET A 76 -9.50 6.26 -8.49
N SER A 77 -9.53 7.60 -8.37
CA SER A 77 -8.71 8.32 -7.40
C SER A 77 -9.07 7.97 -5.95
N ALA A 78 -10.35 7.69 -5.66
CA ALA A 78 -10.76 7.21 -4.35
C ALA A 78 -10.11 5.85 -4.02
N TRP A 79 -10.06 4.92 -4.99
CA TRP A 79 -9.34 3.66 -4.80
C TRP A 79 -7.84 3.86 -4.58
N TRP A 80 -7.21 4.79 -5.31
CA TRP A 80 -5.82 5.18 -5.08
C TRP A 80 -5.59 5.71 -3.67
N ILE A 81 -6.48 6.58 -3.17
CA ILE A 81 -6.38 7.11 -1.81
C ILE A 81 -6.51 5.98 -0.80
N ILE A 82 -7.58 5.17 -0.86
CA ILE A 82 -7.81 4.12 0.14
C ILE A 82 -6.66 3.10 0.15
N THR A 83 -6.21 2.64 -1.02
CA THR A 83 -5.07 1.70 -1.12
C THR A 83 -3.77 2.30 -0.60
N SER A 84 -3.50 3.58 -0.90
CA SER A 84 -2.32 4.28 -0.37
C SER A 84 -2.35 4.41 1.16
N LEU A 85 -3.51 4.73 1.75
CA LEU A 85 -3.69 4.82 3.20
C LEU A 85 -3.45 3.47 3.88
N THR A 86 -3.90 2.37 3.25
CA THR A 86 -3.62 1.03 3.76
C THR A 86 -2.15 0.65 3.64
N ASN A 87 -1.46 1.05 2.56
CA ASN A 87 -0.04 0.77 2.39
C ASN A 87 0.86 1.57 3.34
N MET A 88 0.41 2.75 3.79
CA MET A 88 1.03 3.56 4.84
C MET A 88 0.78 3.06 6.26
N ALA A 89 0.01 1.97 6.42
CA ALA A 89 -0.41 1.49 7.72
C ALA A 89 -1.12 2.57 8.54
N LEU A 90 -2.09 3.28 7.96
CA LEU A 90 -2.90 4.26 8.70
C LEU A 90 -3.81 3.54 9.72
N PRO A 91 -3.96 4.00 10.98
CA PRO A 91 -4.98 3.46 11.88
C PRO A 91 -6.39 3.74 11.33
N PRO A 92 -7.36 2.79 11.39
CA PRO A 92 -7.34 1.48 12.06
C PRO A 92 -7.09 0.27 11.13
N THR A 93 -6.20 0.38 10.13
CA THR A 93 -5.97 -0.71 9.15
C THR A 93 -5.24 -1.93 9.74
N ILE A 94 -5.36 -3.12 9.12
CA ILE A 94 -4.65 -4.31 9.60
C ILE A 94 -3.14 -4.19 9.37
N ASN A 95 -2.70 -3.50 8.31
CA ASN A 95 -1.28 -3.18 8.12
C ASN A 95 -0.73 -2.50 9.38
N PHE A 96 -1.45 -1.49 9.90
CA PHE A 96 -1.10 -0.83 11.16
C PHE A 96 -1.06 -1.79 12.35
N MET A 97 -2.08 -2.64 12.50
CA MET A 97 -2.12 -3.61 13.61
C MET A 97 -0.95 -4.60 13.54
N GLY A 98 -0.64 -5.14 12.36
CA GLY A 98 0.49 -6.02 12.14
C GLY A 98 1.83 -5.35 12.45
N GLU A 99 2.05 -4.15 11.90
CA GLU A 99 3.28 -3.37 12.16
C GLU A 99 3.43 -3.01 13.63
N LEU A 100 2.36 -2.56 14.31
CA LEU A 100 2.40 -2.20 15.72
C LEU A 100 2.75 -3.39 16.62
N VAL A 101 2.17 -4.56 16.34
CA VAL A 101 2.51 -5.79 17.07
C VAL A 101 3.98 -6.15 16.84
N ILE A 102 4.47 -6.09 15.59
CA ILE A 102 5.89 -6.31 15.30
C ILE A 102 6.78 -5.30 16.04
N PHE A 103 6.39 -4.03 16.09
CA PHE A 103 7.17 -3.00 16.79
C PHE A 103 7.25 -3.26 18.28
N SER A 104 6.15 -3.67 18.90
CA SER A 104 6.15 -4.05 20.32
C SER A 104 7.11 -5.19 20.60
N THR A 105 7.21 -6.16 19.68
CA THR A 105 8.08 -7.33 19.83
C THR A 105 9.55 -6.98 19.66
N LEU A 106 9.86 -6.14 18.67
CA LEU A 106 11.23 -5.68 18.42
C LEU A 106 11.70 -4.72 19.49
N PHE A 107 10.82 -3.86 20.01
CA PHE A 107 11.13 -2.98 21.13
C PHE A 107 11.47 -3.78 22.39
N ASN A 108 10.70 -4.83 22.69
CA ASN A 108 10.98 -5.75 23.79
C ASN A 108 12.28 -6.54 23.58
N TRP A 109 12.64 -6.87 22.34
CA TRP A 109 13.89 -7.56 22.01
C TRP A 109 15.11 -6.63 22.16
N CYS A 110 15.04 -5.42 21.61
CA CYS A 110 16.06 -4.38 21.78
C CYS A 110 15.43 -2.99 21.56
N PRO A 111 15.37 -2.12 22.58
CA PRO A 111 14.72 -0.81 22.46
C PRO A 111 15.28 0.10 21.37
N LEU A 112 16.57 -0.05 21.01
CA LEU A 112 17.21 0.74 19.96
C LEU A 112 16.61 0.51 18.56
N THR A 113 15.92 -0.63 18.36
CA THR A 113 15.22 -0.93 17.11
C THR A 113 14.15 0.09 16.76
N ILE A 114 13.58 0.80 17.75
CA ILE A 114 12.52 1.79 17.51
C ILE A 114 12.96 2.94 16.60
N ILE A 115 14.25 3.30 16.63
CA ILE A 115 14.81 4.36 15.78
C ILE A 115 14.74 3.92 14.32
N VAL A 116 15.17 2.69 14.04
CA VAL A 116 15.16 2.11 12.68
C VAL A 116 13.73 1.92 12.19
N LEU A 117 12.83 1.45 13.05
CA LEU A 117 11.41 1.24 12.72
C LEU A 117 10.67 2.55 12.46
N GLY A 118 10.93 3.59 13.27
CA GLY A 118 10.40 4.94 13.06
C GLY A 118 10.90 5.58 11.75
N LEU A 119 12.19 5.41 11.44
CA LEU A 119 12.72 5.85 10.13
C LEU A 119 12.12 5.04 8.97
N GLY A 120 11.96 3.72 9.13
CA GLY A 120 11.33 2.87 8.13
C GLY A 120 9.90 3.31 7.80
N THR A 121 9.07 3.51 8.82
CA THR A 121 7.67 3.94 8.64
C THR A 121 7.55 5.34 8.04
N THR A 122 8.37 6.29 8.47
CA THR A 122 8.37 7.64 7.88
C THR A 122 8.78 7.62 6.40
N ILE A 123 9.77 6.80 6.02
CA ILE A 123 10.12 6.57 4.61
C ILE A 123 8.94 5.92 3.87
N THR A 124 8.25 4.95 4.49
CA THR A 124 7.08 4.32 3.87
C THR A 124 5.96 5.30 3.58
N ALA A 125 5.62 6.16 4.55
CA ALA A 125 4.66 7.24 4.35
C ALA A 125 5.11 8.23 3.28
N GLY A 126 6.40 8.59 3.26
CA GLY A 126 6.97 9.51 2.30
C GLY A 126 6.83 9.03 0.84
N TYR A 127 7.28 7.81 0.54
CA TYR A 127 7.22 7.32 -0.85
C TYR A 127 5.79 7.00 -1.31
N THR A 128 4.90 6.57 -0.41
CA THR A 128 3.49 6.30 -0.74
C THR A 128 2.71 7.58 -0.99
N LEU A 129 2.96 8.64 -0.21
CA LEU A 129 2.38 9.96 -0.45
C LEU A 129 2.89 10.51 -1.77
N PHE A 130 4.20 10.35 -2.02
CA PHE A 130 4.79 10.72 -3.30
C PHE A 130 4.11 10.00 -4.46
N MET A 131 3.91 8.68 -4.37
CA MET A 131 3.21 7.88 -5.39
C MET A 131 1.78 8.39 -5.63
N LEU A 132 1.03 8.67 -4.56
CA LEU A 132 -0.35 9.18 -4.66
C LEU A 132 -0.38 10.56 -5.32
N LEU A 133 0.42 11.51 -4.84
CA LEU A 133 0.43 12.88 -5.34
C LEU A 133 0.92 12.96 -6.78
N SER A 134 1.94 12.18 -7.14
CA SER A 134 2.51 12.20 -8.49
C SER A 134 1.65 11.49 -9.54
N THR A 135 0.71 10.63 -9.14
CA THR A 135 -0.31 10.08 -10.04
C THR A 135 -1.61 10.90 -10.01
N GLN A 136 -2.21 11.14 -8.84
CA GLN A 136 -3.57 11.66 -8.77
C GLN A 136 -3.65 13.18 -8.86
N TYR A 137 -2.65 13.88 -8.31
CA TYR A 137 -2.66 15.33 -8.19
C TYR A 137 -1.89 16.01 -9.34
N GLY A 138 -2.14 17.29 -9.52
CA GLY A 138 -1.46 18.13 -10.51
C GLY A 138 -2.28 18.38 -11.78
N LYS A 139 -1.60 18.92 -12.80
CA LYS A 139 -2.22 19.27 -14.08
C LYS A 139 -2.26 18.05 -14.99
N LEU A 140 -3.37 17.89 -15.69
CA LEU A 140 -3.52 16.83 -16.67
C LEU A 140 -2.54 17.05 -17.86
N PRO A 141 -1.79 16.03 -18.29
CA PRO A 141 -1.02 16.12 -19.52
C PRO A 141 -1.96 16.36 -20.71
N HIS A 142 -1.62 17.31 -21.59
CA HIS A 142 -2.44 17.66 -22.76
C HIS A 142 -2.69 16.49 -23.73
N SER A 143 -1.85 15.45 -23.70
CA SER A 143 -1.93 14.28 -24.58
C SER A 143 -2.82 13.15 -24.04
N LEU A 144 -3.37 13.27 -22.82
CA LEU A 144 -4.03 12.15 -22.15
C LEU A 144 -5.52 12.07 -22.50
N GLN A 145 -5.85 11.62 -23.72
CA GLN A 145 -7.19 11.13 -24.04
C GLN A 145 -7.26 9.65 -23.72
N THR A 146 -8.01 9.31 -22.67
CA THR A 146 -8.13 7.93 -22.20
C THR A 146 -9.59 7.51 -22.07
N PRO A 147 -9.93 6.24 -22.34
CA PRO A 147 -11.29 5.76 -22.21
C PRO A 147 -11.76 5.79 -20.74
N PRO A 148 -13.08 5.89 -20.51
CA PRO A 148 -13.64 5.85 -19.16
C PRO A 148 -13.27 4.57 -18.41
N MET A 149 -13.36 4.63 -17.07
CA MET A 149 -13.12 3.48 -16.20
C MET A 149 -14.20 2.41 -16.41
N GLN A 150 -13.78 1.15 -16.45
CA GLN A 150 -14.67 0.02 -16.68
C GLN A 150 -15.14 -0.58 -15.36
N THR A 151 -16.33 -1.17 -15.36
CA THR A 151 -16.90 -1.83 -14.18
C THR A 151 -16.03 -2.96 -13.65
N ARG A 152 -15.32 -3.69 -14.53
CA ARG A 152 -14.39 -4.76 -14.12
C ARG A 152 -13.24 -4.23 -13.25
N GLU A 153 -12.77 -3.01 -13.52
CA GLU A 153 -11.65 -2.40 -12.81
C GLU A 153 -12.07 -2.04 -11.39
N HIS A 154 -13.27 -1.49 -11.23
CA HIS A 154 -13.83 -1.21 -9.92
C HIS A 154 -14.19 -2.48 -9.14
N LEU A 155 -14.76 -3.48 -9.80
CA LEU A 155 -15.05 -4.77 -9.17
C LEU A 155 -13.77 -5.43 -8.65
N LEU A 156 -12.71 -5.43 -9.46
CA LEU A 156 -11.41 -5.97 -9.08
C LEU A 156 -10.89 -5.30 -7.80
N LEU A 157 -10.93 -3.97 -7.73
CA LEU A 157 -10.43 -3.22 -6.56
C LEU A 157 -11.32 -3.44 -5.35
N ALA A 158 -12.64 -3.50 -5.53
CA ALA A 158 -13.57 -3.83 -4.47
C ALA A 158 -13.28 -5.23 -3.89
N LEU A 159 -12.97 -6.22 -4.72
CA LEU A 159 -12.62 -7.58 -4.28
C LEU A 159 -11.32 -7.65 -3.47
N HIS A 160 -10.42 -6.66 -3.59
CA HIS A 160 -9.25 -6.56 -2.74
C HIS A 160 -9.55 -5.80 -1.44
N MET A 161 -10.24 -4.67 -1.55
CA MET A 161 -10.41 -3.73 -0.43
C MET A 161 -11.52 -4.13 0.53
N VAL A 162 -12.60 -4.77 0.06
CA VAL A 162 -13.70 -5.21 0.92
C VAL A 162 -13.23 -6.28 1.91
N PRO A 163 -12.51 -7.36 1.51
CA PRO A 163 -11.95 -8.31 2.47
C PRO A 163 -10.99 -7.65 3.46
N LEU A 164 -10.14 -6.73 2.98
CA LEU A 164 -9.23 -5.99 3.84
C LEU A 164 -9.99 -5.16 4.89
N LEU A 165 -11.07 -4.48 4.52
CA LEU A 165 -11.94 -3.75 5.44
C LEU A 165 -12.73 -4.67 6.39
N MET A 166 -13.10 -5.86 5.95
CA MET A 166 -13.78 -6.83 6.83
C MET A 166 -12.84 -7.37 7.90
N LEU A 167 -11.58 -7.61 7.55
CA LEU A 167 -10.55 -8.05 8.49
C LEU A 167 -10.21 -6.96 9.53
N THR A 168 -10.37 -5.66 9.23
CA THR A 168 -10.14 -4.60 10.24
C THR A 168 -11.23 -4.63 11.32
N LEU A 169 -12.46 -5.00 10.95
CA LEU A 169 -13.58 -5.11 11.88
C LEU A 169 -13.47 -6.34 12.78
N LYS A 170 -12.88 -7.43 12.27
CA LYS A 170 -12.68 -8.68 13.01
C LYS A 170 -11.28 -9.26 12.72
N PRO A 171 -10.23 -8.73 13.37
CA PRO A 171 -8.85 -9.18 13.15
C PRO A 171 -8.53 -10.56 13.73
N ASN A 172 -9.45 -11.16 14.50
CA ASN A 172 -9.27 -12.47 15.14
C ASN A 172 -9.75 -13.66 14.28
N LEU A 173 -10.21 -13.41 13.05
CA LEU A 173 -10.58 -14.44 12.07
C LEU A 173 -9.34 -14.93 11.32
#